data_AF-A0A522L0H7-F1
#
_entry.id   AF-A0A522L0H7-F1
#
_cell.length_a   1.000
_cell.length_b   1.000
_cell.length_c   1.000
_cell.angle_alpha   90.00
_cell.angle_beta   90.00
_cell.angle_gamma   90.00
#
_symmetry.space_group_name_H-M   'P 1'
#
loop_
_entity.id
_entity.type
_entity.pdbx_description
1 polymer ?
#
loop_
_entity_poly.entity_id
_entity_poly.type
_entity_poly.pdbx_seq_one_letter_code
_entity_poly.pdbx_strand_id
1 'polypeptide(L)'
;MADLTKTEPARLVASAKFAKAALETRHREFEGIKARAEADLKAAQAKLKAAMAPPSNPGDACLFQNIRQHLRSLPTGDRVRLLEQAKAEGDNLTLLAAIAGPTFLSLAPDDLRGGYQDAFLANTVPNDLGHATRLLDALQSATDGMAQLDAHANKLIDFPTADAIERSAS
;
A
#
# COMPACT_ATOMS: atom_id res chain seq x y z
N MET A 1 46.79 32.82 19.81
CA MET A 1 45.70 32.05 20.45
C MET A 1 45.27 30.95 19.50
N ALA A 2 45.34 29.69 19.90
CA ALA A 2 44.78 28.60 19.11
C ALA A 2 43.25 28.73 19.11
N ASP A 3 42.64 28.68 17.94
CA ASP A 3 41.20 28.75 17.78
C ASP A 3 40.57 27.49 18.39
N LEU A 4 39.87 27.65 19.51
CA LEU A 4 39.26 26.55 20.28
C LEU A 4 38.22 25.76 19.45
N THR A 5 37.69 26.36 18.39
CA THR A 5 36.77 25.71 17.45
C THR A 5 37.47 24.73 16.50
N LYS A 6 38.80 24.77 16.41
CA LYS A 6 39.60 23.90 15.52
C LYS A 6 40.13 22.65 16.21
N THR A 7 39.81 22.44 17.47
CA THR A 7 40.17 21.22 18.21
C THR A 7 39.40 20.01 17.67
N GLU A 8 40.01 18.83 17.74
CA GLU A 8 39.39 17.59 17.27
C GLU A 8 38.02 17.29 17.94
N PRO A 9 37.83 17.49 19.26
CA PRO A 9 36.51 17.38 19.89
C PRO A 9 35.48 18.38 19.36
N ALA A 10 35.87 19.64 19.14
CA ALA A 10 34.97 20.67 18.62
C ALA A 10 34.55 20.38 17.17
N ARG A 11 35.45 19.84 16.33
CA ARG A 11 35.11 19.40 14.97
C ARG A 11 34.15 18.21 14.98
N LEU A 12 34.36 17.25 15.90
CA LEU A 12 33.48 16.10 16.05
C LEU A 12 32.06 16.54 16.44
N VAL A 13 31.92 17.43 17.43
CA VAL A 13 30.62 18.02 17.83
C VAL A 13 29.97 18.79 16.67
N ALA A 14 30.74 19.63 15.95
CA ALA A 14 30.20 20.39 14.81
C ALA A 14 29.71 19.47 13.67
N SER A 15 30.47 18.42 13.35
CA SER A 15 30.10 17.44 12.32
C SER A 15 28.84 16.66 12.71
N ALA A 16 28.74 16.25 13.97
CA ALA A 16 27.58 15.54 14.50
C ALA A 16 26.32 16.42 14.50
N LYS A 17 26.43 17.70 14.90
CA LYS A 17 25.31 18.66 14.83
C LYS A 17 24.82 18.88 13.41
N PHE A 18 25.73 19.10 12.47
CA PHE A 18 25.37 19.27 11.06
C PHE A 18 24.64 18.03 10.52
N ALA A 19 25.18 16.84 10.79
CA ALA A 19 24.57 15.60 10.32
C ALA A 19 23.24 15.29 11.00
N LYS A 20 23.07 15.57 12.30
CA LYS A 20 21.78 15.47 12.99
C LYS A 20 20.73 16.38 12.35
N ALA A 21 21.08 17.64 12.08
CA ALA A 21 20.16 18.58 11.43
C ALA A 21 19.78 18.13 10.00
N ALA A 22 20.75 17.59 9.25
CA ALA A 22 20.51 17.04 7.91
C ALA A 22 19.60 15.80 7.96
N LEU A 23 19.85 14.86 8.86
CA LEU A 23 19.01 13.67 9.07
C LEU A 23 17.61 14.05 9.51
N GLU A 24 17.47 14.99 10.44
CA GLU A 24 16.16 15.45 10.90
C GLU A 24 15.35 16.06 9.76
N THR A 25 16.00 16.84 8.89
CA THR A 25 15.34 17.39 7.68
C THR A 25 14.85 16.26 6.77
N ARG A 26 15.67 15.24 6.53
CA ARG A 26 15.29 14.07 5.72
C ARG A 26 14.18 13.24 6.35
N HIS A 27 14.20 13.05 7.68
CA HIS A 27 13.12 12.41 8.43
C HIS A 27 11.80 13.17 8.26
N ARG A 28 11.82 14.51 8.39
CA ARG A 28 10.61 15.33 8.20
C ARG A 28 10.07 15.26 6.78
N GLU A 29 10.95 15.30 5.77
CA GLU A 29 10.56 15.12 4.37
C GLU A 29 9.97 13.72 4.12
N PHE A 30 10.63 12.69 4.62
CA PHE A 30 10.18 11.30 4.53
C PHE A 30 8.81 11.11 5.17
N GLU A 31 8.60 11.54 6.42
CA GLU A 31 7.31 11.43 7.11
C GLU A 31 6.20 12.21 6.38
N GLY A 32 6.52 13.39 5.83
CA GLY A 32 5.57 14.16 5.03
C GLY A 32 5.15 13.45 3.74
N ILE A 33 6.09 12.79 3.05
CA ILE A 33 5.81 12.00 1.83
C ILE A 33 5.05 10.72 2.19
N LYS A 34 5.48 10.02 3.23
CA LYS A 34 4.87 8.79 3.73
C LYS A 34 3.40 9.03 4.08
N ALA A 35 3.10 10.06 4.87
CA ALA A 35 1.72 10.38 5.25
C ALA A 35 0.81 10.64 4.02
N ARG A 36 1.33 11.30 2.99
CA ARG A 36 0.59 11.54 1.73
C ARG A 36 0.38 10.23 0.97
N ALA A 37 1.43 9.44 0.78
CA ALA A 37 1.34 8.17 0.09
C ALA A 37 0.43 7.15 0.82
N GLU A 38 0.43 7.13 2.14
CA GLU A 38 -0.50 6.33 2.95
C GLU A 38 -1.96 6.79 2.76
N ALA A 39 -2.20 8.11 2.70
CA ALA A 39 -3.53 8.65 2.42
C ALA A 39 -4.01 8.30 1.01
N ASP A 40 -3.12 8.41 0.01
CA ASP A 40 -3.41 8.04 -1.38
C ASP A 40 -3.67 6.53 -1.51
N LEU A 41 -2.88 5.70 -0.83
CA LEU A 41 -3.08 4.26 -0.78
C LEU A 41 -4.46 3.93 -0.16
N LYS A 42 -4.81 4.57 0.95
CA LYS A 42 -6.12 4.39 1.58
C LYS A 42 -7.26 4.82 0.66
N ALA A 43 -7.09 5.91 -0.09
CA ALA A 43 -8.07 6.36 -1.07
C ALA A 43 -8.21 5.37 -2.24
N ALA A 44 -7.10 4.84 -2.77
CA ALA A 44 -7.10 3.82 -3.80
C ALA A 44 -7.77 2.52 -3.31
N GLN A 45 -7.46 2.06 -2.10
CA GLN A 45 -8.12 0.91 -1.47
C GLN A 45 -9.62 1.14 -1.25
N ALA A 46 -10.02 2.36 -0.87
CA ALA A 46 -11.42 2.72 -0.73
C ALA A 46 -12.18 2.66 -2.08
N LYS A 47 -11.55 3.11 -3.17
CA LYS A 47 -12.11 2.98 -4.53
C LYS A 47 -12.26 1.53 -4.95
N LEU A 48 -11.24 0.70 -4.75
CA LEU A 48 -11.29 -0.74 -5.04
C LEU A 48 -12.43 -1.42 -4.25
N LYS A 49 -12.54 -1.10 -2.95
CA LYS A 49 -13.61 -1.62 -2.10
C LYS A 49 -15.00 -1.14 -2.55
N ALA A 50 -15.13 0.12 -2.97
CA ALA A 50 -16.38 0.67 -3.47
C ALA A 50 -16.79 0.02 -4.80
N ALA A 51 -15.84 -0.24 -5.71
CA ALA A 51 -16.10 -0.93 -6.96
C ALA A 51 -16.62 -2.37 -6.74
N MET A 52 -16.17 -3.03 -5.68
CA MET A 52 -16.62 -4.37 -5.29
C MET A 52 -17.88 -4.37 -4.40
N ALA A 53 -18.47 -3.21 -4.12
CA ALA A 53 -19.69 -3.14 -3.33
C ALA A 53 -20.89 -3.62 -4.18
N PRO A 54 -21.90 -4.27 -3.58
CA PRO A 54 -23.16 -4.55 -4.26
C PRO A 54 -23.77 -3.26 -4.85
N PRO A 55 -24.44 -3.35 -6.01
CA PRO A 55 -25.07 -2.20 -6.62
C PRO A 55 -26.16 -1.60 -5.72
N SER A 56 -26.22 -0.26 -5.69
CA SER A 56 -27.15 0.51 -4.85
C SER A 56 -28.47 0.87 -5.56
N ASN A 57 -28.47 0.88 -6.90
CA ASN A 57 -29.67 1.07 -7.71
C ASN A 57 -30.65 -0.09 -7.46
N PRO A 58 -31.93 0.15 -7.14
CA PRO A 58 -32.93 -0.90 -6.93
C PRO A 58 -33.03 -1.94 -8.08
N GLY A 59 -32.93 -1.50 -9.33
CA GLY A 59 -33.00 -2.39 -10.49
C GLY A 59 -31.81 -3.36 -10.54
N ASP A 60 -30.60 -2.80 -10.47
CA ASP A 60 -29.36 -3.58 -10.50
C ASP A 60 -29.19 -4.43 -9.24
N ALA A 61 -29.66 -3.95 -8.08
CA ALA A 61 -29.67 -4.71 -6.84
C ALA A 61 -30.58 -5.94 -6.92
N CYS A 62 -31.75 -5.82 -7.55
CA CYS A 62 -32.65 -6.95 -7.79
C CYS A 62 -32.01 -7.99 -8.71
N LEU A 63 -31.46 -7.53 -9.86
CA LEU A 63 -30.76 -8.40 -10.80
C LEU A 63 -29.55 -9.08 -10.15
N PHE A 64 -28.75 -8.35 -9.40
CA PHE A 64 -27.61 -8.87 -8.65
C PHE A 64 -28.02 -9.98 -7.68
N GLN A 65 -29.12 -9.82 -6.93
CA GLN A 65 -29.62 -10.87 -6.05
C GLN A 65 -30.13 -12.09 -6.83
N ASN A 66 -30.82 -11.88 -7.95
CA ASN A 66 -31.28 -12.98 -8.81
C ASN A 66 -30.10 -13.78 -9.39
N ILE A 67 -29.05 -13.09 -9.85
CA ILE A 67 -27.82 -13.74 -10.34
C ILE A 67 -27.17 -14.55 -9.22
N ARG A 68 -27.09 -14.01 -8.00
CA ARG A 68 -26.55 -14.75 -6.84
C ARG A 68 -27.38 -15.98 -6.50
N GLN A 69 -28.71 -15.90 -6.57
CA GLN A 69 -29.58 -17.04 -6.34
C GLN A 69 -29.42 -18.11 -7.43
N HIS A 70 -29.33 -17.68 -8.69
CA HIS A 70 -29.10 -18.58 -9.83
C HIS A 70 -27.74 -19.28 -9.73
N LEU A 71 -26.67 -18.53 -9.45
CA LEU A 71 -25.34 -19.13 -9.23
C LEU A 71 -25.37 -20.18 -8.13
N ARG A 72 -26.09 -19.94 -7.02
CA ARG A 72 -26.23 -20.91 -5.92
C ARG A 72 -26.96 -22.19 -6.31
N SER A 73 -27.95 -22.12 -7.19
CA SER A 73 -28.73 -23.29 -7.60
C SER A 73 -28.03 -24.15 -8.64
N LEU A 74 -27.00 -23.63 -9.33
CA LEU A 74 -26.23 -24.38 -10.31
C LEU A 74 -25.24 -25.36 -9.67
N PRO A 75 -25.05 -26.56 -10.27
CA PRO A 75 -23.92 -27.43 -9.98
C PRO A 75 -22.57 -26.71 -10.18
N THR A 76 -21.53 -27.15 -9.46
CA THR A 76 -20.21 -26.50 -9.47
C THR A 76 -19.62 -26.34 -10.88
N GLY A 77 -19.71 -27.38 -11.72
CA GLY A 77 -19.17 -27.33 -13.09
C GLY A 77 -19.88 -26.30 -13.98
N ASP A 78 -21.22 -26.25 -13.94
CA ASP A 78 -22.02 -25.30 -14.72
C ASP A 78 -21.81 -23.86 -14.26
N ARG A 79 -21.63 -23.67 -12.95
CA ARG A 79 -21.30 -22.36 -12.37
C ARG A 79 -19.96 -21.84 -12.86
N VAL A 80 -18.91 -22.68 -12.81
CA VAL A 80 -17.58 -22.30 -13.32
C VAL A 80 -17.67 -21.94 -14.80
N ARG A 81 -18.39 -22.74 -15.60
CA ARG A 81 -18.60 -22.44 -17.03
C ARG A 81 -19.30 -21.08 -17.23
N LEU A 82 -20.32 -20.78 -16.44
CA LEU A 82 -21.02 -19.50 -16.50
C LEU A 82 -20.10 -18.32 -16.12
N LEU A 83 -19.22 -18.50 -15.12
CA LEU A 83 -18.27 -17.46 -14.71
C LEU A 83 -17.15 -17.24 -15.74
N GLU A 84 -16.64 -18.31 -16.37
CA GLU A 84 -15.70 -18.17 -17.50
C GLU A 84 -16.34 -17.47 -18.70
N GLN A 85 -17.62 -17.78 -18.99
CA GLN A 85 -18.36 -17.08 -20.03
C GLN A 85 -18.56 -15.60 -19.68
N ALA A 86 -19.01 -15.28 -18.46
CA ALA A 86 -19.15 -13.91 -17.98
C ALA A 86 -17.82 -13.13 -18.07
N LYS A 87 -16.70 -13.80 -17.75
CA LYS A 87 -15.35 -13.23 -17.92
C LYS A 87 -15.02 -12.94 -19.38
N ALA A 88 -15.30 -13.88 -20.30
CA ALA A 88 -15.04 -13.70 -21.72
C ALA A 88 -15.92 -12.60 -22.35
N GLU A 89 -17.15 -12.45 -21.87
CA GLU A 89 -18.13 -11.47 -22.37
C GLU A 89 -18.02 -10.10 -21.68
N GLY A 90 -17.25 -9.99 -20.60
CA GLY A 90 -17.14 -8.75 -19.82
C GLY A 90 -18.38 -8.44 -18.97
N ASP A 91 -19.17 -9.46 -18.59
CA ASP A 91 -20.33 -9.30 -17.70
C ASP A 91 -19.89 -9.04 -16.25
N ASN A 92 -19.65 -7.76 -15.97
CA ASN A 92 -19.19 -7.29 -14.68
C ASN A 92 -20.22 -7.52 -13.56
N LEU A 93 -21.52 -7.57 -13.85
CA LEU A 93 -22.54 -7.76 -12.82
C LEU A 93 -22.54 -9.21 -12.30
N THR A 94 -22.38 -10.17 -13.21
CA THR A 94 -22.22 -11.58 -12.86
C THR A 94 -20.91 -11.85 -12.15
N LEU A 95 -19.80 -11.25 -12.60
CA LEU A 95 -18.51 -11.34 -11.90
C LEU A 95 -18.59 -10.73 -10.50
N LEU A 96 -19.19 -9.54 -10.35
CA LEU A 96 -19.40 -8.89 -9.05
C LEU A 96 -20.25 -9.76 -8.11
N ALA A 97 -21.32 -10.37 -8.62
CA ALA A 97 -22.19 -11.28 -7.87
C ALA A 97 -21.44 -12.50 -7.31
N ALA A 98 -20.44 -12.99 -8.06
CA ALA A 98 -19.59 -14.10 -7.66
C ALA A 98 -18.55 -13.71 -6.60
N ILE A 99 -17.89 -12.55 -6.74
CA ILE A 99 -16.79 -12.12 -5.86
C ILE A 99 -17.26 -11.42 -4.58
N ALA A 100 -18.39 -10.70 -4.60
CA ALA A 100 -18.94 -10.01 -3.41
C ALA A 100 -19.65 -10.97 -2.44
N GLY A 101 -19.65 -12.27 -2.72
CA GLY A 101 -20.22 -13.29 -1.87
C GLY A 101 -19.23 -13.91 -0.88
N PRO A 102 -19.71 -14.41 0.28
CA PRO A 102 -18.91 -15.24 1.17
C PRO A 102 -18.14 -16.36 0.44
N THR A 103 -16.96 -16.68 0.95
CA THR A 103 -16.02 -17.65 0.34
C THR A 103 -16.63 -19.03 0.10
N PHE A 104 -17.52 -19.46 0.99
CA PHE A 104 -18.26 -20.72 0.88
C PHE A 104 -19.36 -20.70 -0.20
N LEU A 105 -19.80 -19.51 -0.66
CA LEU A 105 -20.71 -19.35 -1.80
C LEU A 105 -19.94 -19.30 -3.13
N SER A 106 -18.66 -18.93 -3.08
CA SER A 106 -17.82 -18.81 -4.27
C SER A 106 -17.48 -20.17 -4.89
N LEU A 107 -17.39 -21.26 -4.12
CA LEU A 107 -17.18 -22.69 -4.51
C LEU A 107 -16.09 -23.00 -5.58
N ALA A 108 -15.45 -21.98 -6.15
CA ALA A 108 -14.28 -22.07 -6.99
C ALA A 108 -13.02 -22.07 -6.10
N PRO A 109 -11.97 -22.82 -6.48
CA PRO A 109 -10.64 -22.70 -5.90
C PRO A 109 -10.23 -21.22 -5.78
N ASP A 110 -9.50 -20.88 -4.73
CA ASP A 110 -9.09 -19.49 -4.46
C ASP A 110 -8.33 -18.87 -5.64
N ASP A 111 -7.56 -19.68 -6.39
CA ASP A 111 -6.86 -19.28 -7.60
C ASP A 111 -7.80 -18.82 -8.72
N LEU A 112 -8.92 -19.52 -8.93
CA LEU A 112 -9.92 -19.17 -9.94
C LEU A 112 -10.68 -17.91 -9.56
N ARG A 113 -10.96 -17.75 -8.26
CA ARG A 113 -11.61 -16.56 -7.72
C ARG A 113 -10.74 -15.32 -7.88
N GLY A 114 -9.44 -15.44 -7.64
CA GLY A 114 -8.46 -14.38 -7.93
C GLY A 114 -8.57 -13.94 -9.39
N GLY A 115 -8.61 -14.90 -10.33
CA GLY A 115 -8.77 -14.60 -11.75
C GLY A 115 -10.07 -13.87 -12.13
N TYR A 116 -11.19 -14.12 -11.44
CA TYR A 116 -12.44 -13.38 -11.66
C TYR A 116 -12.41 -11.98 -11.04
N GLN A 117 -11.81 -11.85 -9.86
CA GLN A 117 -11.61 -10.56 -9.21
C GLN A 117 -10.70 -9.66 -10.06
N ASP A 118 -9.60 -10.19 -10.58
CA ASP A 118 -8.69 -9.45 -11.44
C ASP A 118 -9.38 -9.02 -12.74
N ALA A 119 -10.16 -9.90 -13.37
CA ALA A 119 -10.93 -9.56 -14.57
C ALA A 119 -11.96 -8.46 -14.29
N PHE A 120 -12.70 -8.55 -13.18
CA PHE A 120 -13.64 -7.51 -12.78
C PHE A 120 -12.96 -6.17 -12.52
N LEU A 121 -11.86 -6.17 -11.76
CA LEU A 121 -11.12 -4.94 -11.43
C LEU A 121 -10.45 -4.33 -12.67
N ALA A 122 -9.92 -5.15 -13.58
CA ALA A 122 -9.38 -4.67 -14.85
C ALA A 122 -10.43 -3.97 -15.71
N ASN A 123 -11.68 -4.46 -15.69
CA ASN A 123 -12.77 -3.85 -16.46
C ASN A 123 -13.37 -2.60 -15.80
N THR A 124 -13.38 -2.53 -14.47
CA THR A 124 -14.08 -1.47 -13.73
C THR A 124 -13.16 -0.37 -13.21
N VAL A 125 -11.94 -0.72 -12.82
CA VAL A 125 -10.95 0.16 -12.20
C VAL A 125 -9.52 -0.18 -12.68
N PRO A 126 -9.25 -0.17 -14.00
CA PRO A 126 -8.02 -0.69 -14.61
C PRO A 126 -6.73 -0.07 -14.05
N ASN A 127 -6.79 1.20 -13.63
CA ASN A 127 -5.62 1.94 -13.18
C ASN A 127 -5.44 1.92 -11.66
N ASP A 128 -6.50 1.69 -10.88
CA ASP A 128 -6.46 1.85 -9.43
C ASP A 128 -5.73 0.70 -8.73
N LEU A 129 -5.85 -0.54 -9.25
CA LEU A 129 -5.13 -1.69 -8.69
C LEU A 129 -3.62 -1.52 -8.87
N GLY A 130 -3.17 -1.26 -10.10
CA GLY A 130 -1.76 -1.03 -10.39
C GLY A 130 -1.21 0.24 -9.73
N HIS A 131 -2.05 1.24 -9.47
CA HIS A 131 -1.66 2.42 -8.70
C HIS A 131 -1.45 2.09 -7.21
N ALA A 132 -2.38 1.35 -6.60
CA ALA A 132 -2.27 0.91 -5.21
C ALA A 132 -1.02 0.05 -4.96
N THR A 133 -0.72 -0.90 -5.85
CA THR A 133 0.48 -1.74 -5.75
C THR A 133 1.75 -0.90 -5.85
N ARG A 134 1.83 0.02 -6.83
CA ARG A 134 3.00 0.91 -6.98
C ARG A 134 3.21 1.82 -5.77
N LEU A 135 2.13 2.31 -5.15
CA LEU A 135 2.22 3.11 -3.92
C LEU A 135 2.76 2.27 -2.75
N LEU A 136 2.30 1.02 -2.62
CA LEU A 136 2.77 0.11 -1.58
C LEU A 136 4.26 -0.21 -1.74
N ASP A 137 4.71 -0.54 -2.95
CA ASP A 137 6.13 -0.82 -3.24
C ASP A 137 7.01 0.41 -3.01
N ALA A 138 6.53 1.60 -3.40
CA ALA A 138 7.24 2.85 -3.20
C ALA A 138 7.36 3.20 -1.71
N LEU A 139 6.30 3.00 -0.92
CA LEU A 139 6.30 3.19 0.54
C LEU A 139 7.29 2.26 1.23
N GLN A 140 7.31 0.99 0.84
CA GLN A 140 8.25 0.01 1.37
C GLN A 140 9.69 0.40 1.05
N SER A 141 9.96 0.72 -0.23
CA SER A 141 11.30 1.13 -0.68
C SER A 141 11.79 2.41 0.02
N ALA A 142 10.91 3.38 0.24
CA ALA A 142 11.24 4.61 0.96
C ALA A 142 11.55 4.34 2.43
N THR A 143 10.78 3.45 3.08
CA THR A 143 10.99 3.05 4.47
C THR A 143 12.34 2.34 4.65
N ASP A 144 12.65 1.40 3.76
CA ASP A 144 13.92 0.67 3.78
C ASP A 144 15.10 1.63 3.50
N GLY A 145 14.93 2.57 2.57
CA GLY A 145 15.92 3.60 2.27
C GLY A 145 16.20 4.51 3.47
N MET A 146 15.17 4.90 4.23
CA MET A 146 15.36 5.72 5.44
C MET A 146 16.06 4.94 6.55
N ALA A 147 15.69 3.67 6.76
CA ALA A 147 16.37 2.80 7.71
C ALA A 147 17.85 2.59 7.37
N GLN A 148 18.17 2.46 6.08
CA GLN A 148 19.56 2.39 5.62
C GLN A 148 20.30 3.71 5.87
N LEU A 149 19.68 4.86 5.60
CA LEU A 149 20.28 6.17 5.86
C LEU A 149 20.62 6.35 7.34
N ASP A 150 19.72 5.97 8.25
CA ASP A 150 19.95 5.99 9.69
C ASP A 150 21.10 5.05 10.10
N ALA A 151 21.12 3.83 9.55
CA ALA A 151 22.20 2.88 9.81
C ALA A 151 23.56 3.38 9.31
N HIS A 152 23.61 4.04 8.14
CA HIS A 152 24.82 4.63 7.60
C HIS A 152 25.30 5.83 8.40
N ALA A 153 24.39 6.70 8.82
CA ALA A 153 24.71 7.84 9.67
C ALA A 153 25.34 7.40 11.00
N ASN A 154 24.75 6.40 11.66
CA ASN A 154 25.27 5.86 12.92
C ASN A 154 26.62 5.14 12.78
N LYS A 155 26.98 4.66 11.57
CA LYS A 155 28.29 4.07 11.30
C LYS A 155 29.37 5.12 11.03
N LEU A 156 29.01 6.21 10.35
CA LEU A 156 29.96 7.22 9.91
C LEU A 156 30.20 8.30 10.98
N ILE A 157 29.25 8.49 11.88
CA ILE A 157 29.27 9.59 12.85
C ILE A 157 29.03 9.01 14.23
N ASP A 158 29.99 9.26 15.12
CA ASP A 158 29.88 8.90 16.54
C ASP A 158 29.04 9.95 17.29
N PHE A 159 27.72 9.90 17.06
CA PHE A 159 26.77 10.75 17.77
C PHE A 159 26.86 10.61 19.31
N PRO A 160 27.01 9.40 19.88
CA PRO A 160 27.17 9.24 21.33
C PRO A 160 28.37 9.99 21.91
N THR A 161 29.55 9.87 21.29
CA THR A 161 30.75 10.58 21.75
C THR A 161 30.61 12.09 21.58
N ALA A 162 30.02 12.55 20.47
CA ALA A 162 29.73 13.97 20.27
C ALA A 162 28.82 14.54 21.37
N ASP A 163 27.75 13.82 21.72
CA ASP A 163 26.80 14.23 22.75
C ASP A 163 27.43 14.25 24.14
N ALA A 164 28.32 13.29 24.43
CA ALA A 164 29.07 13.26 25.68
C ALA A 164 30.02 14.47 25.81
N ILE A 165 30.73 14.81 24.74
CA ILE A 165 31.62 15.98 24.69
C ILE A 165 30.81 17.26 24.88
N GLU A 166 29.69 17.42 24.17
CA GLU A 166 28.85 18.61 24.28
C GLU A 166 28.28 18.80 25.70
N ARG A 167 27.82 17.71 26.34
CA ARG A 167 27.34 17.75 27.74
C ARG A 167 28.44 18.09 28.74
N SER A 168 29.67 17.63 28.50
CA SER A 168 30.81 17.93 29.38
C SER A 168 31.34 19.37 29.24
N ALA A 169 30.99 20.03 28.14
CA ALA A 169 31.39 21.41 27.84
C ALA A 169 30.31 22.45 28.22
N SER A 170 29.13 22.00 28.66
CA SER A 170 28.01 22.82 29.13
C SER A 170 28.02 22.94 30.64
#